data_AF-A0A7C7QDX2-F1
#
_entry.id   AF-A0A7C7QDX2-F1
#
_cell.length_a   1.000
_cell.length_b   1.000
_cell.length_c   1.000
_cell.angle_alpha   90.00
_cell.angle_beta   90.00
_cell.angle_gamma   90.00
#
_symmetry.space_group_name_H-M   'P 1'
#
loop_
_entity.id
_entity.type
_entity.pdbx_description
1 polymer ?
#
loop_
_entity_poly.entity_id
_entity_poly.type
_entity_poly.pdbx_seq_one_letter_code
_entity_poly.pdbx_strand_id
1 'polypeptide(L)'
;MGKKLTSLMLTTLVLASFISTIQISAWWLDGHRLMTMEAIEVISQVLPEWGEFFSHYAYFINDTVTWPDMVFKPDDPKEGPRHYYDLEIPPEEREYEHGVLPYAVENYTLKMVEALKQGDWYEVLVNAGRIAHYIEDAHQPYHCTVNYNPLGKHMLADSLPEKHWKELTIEVSPDLQVIENLTGYAMKIIIDSNSKVARLNATLIGDPADPTDDKEWSDDLRDLISEQVSSAIKATAELWYTAIMKAGVDPPSLEGVNVIKVDVVAPKEATTRLTVDIALEDGLGIPVDAKVTWILGTDSGEAKKKPYLTGNYRIIITGEVLSKYAGQEVTLSIKAERPGYTTGEASTTIRIGGAPTPTPPAREIPWKLILIVALIVVAAIILLLWLRKRS
;
A
#
# COMPACT_ATOMS: atom_id res chain seq x y z
N MET A 1 -40.25 31.60 11.16
CA MET A 1 -38.80 31.86 11.35
C MET A 1 -38.53 31.94 12.84
N GLY A 2 -37.65 31.18 13.49
CA GLY A 2 -36.77 30.11 13.04
C GLY A 2 -36.33 29.28 14.24
N LYS A 3 -36.96 28.11 14.45
CA LYS A 3 -36.47 27.05 15.35
C LYS A 3 -35.42 26.20 14.62
N LYS A 4 -34.39 26.85 14.08
CA LYS A 4 -33.32 26.22 13.29
C LYS A 4 -31.90 26.52 13.81
N LEU A 5 -31.74 27.10 15.01
CA LEU A 5 -30.41 27.56 15.45
C LEU A 5 -29.80 26.81 16.65
N THR A 6 -30.50 25.88 17.29
CA THR A 6 -29.97 25.17 18.48
C THR A 6 -29.63 23.71 18.25
N SER A 7 -29.66 23.24 17.00
CA SER A 7 -29.22 21.89 16.62
C SER A 7 -27.82 21.84 15.97
N LEU A 8 -27.13 22.99 15.83
CA LEU A 8 -25.86 23.05 15.08
C LEU A 8 -24.60 23.04 15.97
N MET A 9 -24.74 23.09 17.29
CA MET A 9 -23.59 23.15 18.21
C MET A 9 -23.29 21.86 18.97
N LEU A 10 -24.08 20.80 18.77
CA LEU A 10 -23.84 19.50 19.42
C LEU A 10 -23.54 18.36 18.44
N THR A 11 -23.74 18.57 17.14
CA THR A 11 -23.19 17.71 16.08
C THR A 11 -21.73 18.03 15.76
N THR A 12 -21.23 19.20 16.15
CA THR A 12 -19.84 19.64 15.90
C THR A 12 -18.83 19.13 16.94
N LEU A 13 -19.27 18.66 18.11
CA LEU A 13 -18.34 18.21 19.16
C LEU A 13 -18.14 16.68 19.25
N VAL A 14 -18.90 15.89 18.49
CA VAL A 14 -18.73 14.42 18.41
C VAL A 14 -18.10 13.99 17.08
N LEU A 15 -18.05 14.90 16.09
CA LEU A 15 -17.30 14.68 14.84
C LEU A 15 -15.80 15.05 14.98
N ALA A 16 -15.41 15.77 16.03
CA ALA A 16 -14.03 16.26 16.22
C ALA A 16 -13.12 15.31 17.03
N SER A 17 -13.60 14.12 17.40
CA SER A 17 -12.81 13.10 18.11
C SER A 17 -12.58 11.82 17.29
N PHE A 18 -12.93 11.84 16.00
CA PHE A 18 -12.13 11.12 15.03
C PHE A 18 -10.95 12.04 14.68
N ILE A 19 -9.88 11.96 15.47
CA ILE A 19 -8.57 12.23 14.89
C ILE A 19 -8.46 11.15 13.83
N SER A 20 -8.81 11.51 12.59
CA SER A 20 -8.44 10.73 11.43
C SER A 20 -6.95 10.52 11.57
N THR A 21 -6.52 9.28 11.80
CA THR A 21 -5.26 8.81 11.26
C THR A 21 -5.41 9.00 9.75
N ILE A 22 -5.17 10.21 9.26
CA ILE A 22 -5.05 10.44 7.82
C ILE A 22 -3.88 9.54 7.46
N GLN A 23 -4.20 8.47 6.73
CA GLN A 23 -3.20 7.58 6.18
C GLN A 23 -2.57 8.37 5.06
N ILE A 24 -1.30 8.68 5.19
CA ILE A 24 -0.65 9.60 4.29
C ILE A 24 0.55 8.92 3.66
N SER A 25 0.42 8.69 2.37
CA SER A 25 1.47 8.26 1.43
C SER A 25 2.16 9.52 0.92
N ALA A 26 3.49 9.62 0.93
CA ALA A 26 4.09 10.65 0.08
C ALA A 26 3.75 10.32 -1.37
N TRP A 27 3.85 11.31 -2.26
CA TRP A 27 3.85 11.09 -3.71
C TRP A 27 2.91 9.96 -4.17
N TRP A 28 1.61 10.16 -3.93
CA TRP A 28 0.48 9.23 -4.08
C TRP A 28 0.77 7.96 -4.88
N LEU A 29 0.29 6.79 -4.49
CA LEU A 29 0.59 5.46 -5.09
C LEU A 29 1.19 5.41 -6.53
N ASP A 30 0.58 6.06 -7.52
CA ASP A 30 1.09 6.07 -8.89
C ASP A 30 2.33 6.94 -9.12
N GLY A 31 2.55 8.01 -8.35
CA GLY A 31 3.79 8.79 -8.32
C GLY A 31 5.00 7.92 -7.94
N HIS A 32 4.92 7.18 -6.84
CA HIS A 32 5.92 6.17 -6.47
C HIS A 32 6.20 5.18 -7.59
N ARG A 33 5.13 4.60 -8.15
CA ARG A 33 5.21 3.64 -9.26
C ARG A 33 5.97 4.19 -10.47
N LEU A 34 5.62 5.41 -10.89
CA LEU A 34 6.24 6.07 -12.03
C LEU A 34 7.75 6.31 -11.77
N MET A 35 8.12 6.84 -10.61
CA MET A 35 9.52 7.04 -10.23
C MET A 35 10.30 5.71 -10.17
N THR A 36 9.70 4.68 -9.58
CA THR A 36 10.28 3.34 -9.48
C THR A 36 10.52 2.72 -10.87
N MET A 37 9.63 2.92 -11.85
CA MET A 37 9.84 2.45 -13.23
C MET A 37 11.00 3.18 -13.91
N GLU A 38 11.13 4.49 -13.74
CA GLU A 38 12.29 5.23 -14.25
C GLU A 38 13.59 4.77 -13.59
N ALA A 39 13.56 4.41 -12.29
CA ALA A 39 14.73 3.86 -11.61
C ALA A 39 15.16 2.50 -12.18
N ILE A 40 14.21 1.67 -12.63
CA ILE A 40 14.51 0.43 -13.36
C ILE A 40 15.22 0.74 -14.68
N GLU A 41 14.75 1.74 -15.43
CA GLU A 41 15.41 2.17 -16.68
C GLU A 41 16.84 2.67 -16.44
N VAL A 42 17.08 3.37 -15.32
CA VAL A 42 18.44 3.77 -14.92
C VAL A 42 19.31 2.55 -14.61
N ILE A 43 18.80 1.57 -13.86
CA ILE A 43 19.53 0.30 -13.64
C ILE A 43 19.80 -0.42 -14.95
N SER A 44 18.85 -0.49 -15.88
CA SER A 44 19.01 -1.14 -17.18
C SER A 44 20.12 -0.52 -18.04
N GLN A 45 20.36 0.78 -17.89
CA GLN A 45 21.47 1.45 -18.58
C GLN A 45 22.84 1.12 -17.98
N VAL A 46 22.91 0.91 -16.67
CA VAL A 46 24.18 0.75 -15.92
C VAL A 46 24.56 -0.72 -15.73
N LEU A 47 23.58 -1.58 -15.46
CA LEU A 47 23.71 -3.01 -15.22
C LEU A 47 22.69 -3.78 -16.07
N PRO A 48 22.94 -4.00 -17.38
CA PRO A 48 21.93 -4.53 -18.30
C PRO A 48 21.29 -5.86 -17.88
N GLU A 49 22.06 -6.79 -17.29
CA GLU A 49 21.54 -8.08 -16.82
C GLU A 49 20.59 -7.91 -15.62
N TRP A 50 20.91 -7.01 -14.69
CA TRP A 50 20.01 -6.64 -13.60
C TRP A 50 18.80 -5.87 -14.10
N GLY A 51 18.99 -5.05 -15.14
CA GLY A 51 17.93 -4.39 -15.87
C GLY A 51 16.90 -5.38 -16.43
N GLU A 52 17.36 -6.43 -17.10
CA GLU A 52 16.47 -7.48 -17.63
C GLU A 52 15.65 -8.14 -16.51
N PHE A 53 16.29 -8.48 -15.39
CA PHE A 53 15.63 -9.06 -14.23
C PHE A 53 14.59 -8.11 -13.61
N PHE A 54 14.94 -6.84 -13.38
CA PHE A 54 14.02 -5.86 -12.80
C PHE A 54 12.89 -5.49 -13.76
N SER A 55 13.17 -5.33 -15.05
CA SER A 55 12.14 -5.08 -16.07
C SER A 55 11.17 -6.25 -16.20
N HIS A 56 11.65 -7.51 -16.10
CA HIS A 56 10.76 -8.68 -16.09
C HIS A 56 9.80 -8.64 -14.90
N TYR A 57 10.30 -8.29 -13.72
CA TYR A 57 9.52 -8.22 -12.48
C TYR A 57 8.98 -6.84 -12.13
N ALA A 58 9.01 -5.91 -13.08
CA ALA A 58 8.58 -4.53 -12.86
C ALA A 58 7.16 -4.46 -12.31
N TYR A 59 6.25 -5.32 -12.78
CA TYR A 59 4.87 -5.40 -12.28
C TYR A 59 4.79 -5.71 -10.77
N PHE A 60 5.71 -6.52 -10.24
CA PHE A 60 5.74 -6.90 -8.83
C PHE A 60 6.44 -5.83 -8.00
N ILE A 61 7.57 -5.28 -8.47
CA ILE A 61 8.22 -4.12 -7.83
C ILE A 61 7.22 -2.96 -7.68
N ASN A 62 6.44 -2.70 -8.74
CA ASN A 62 5.41 -1.66 -8.79
C ASN A 62 4.21 -1.89 -7.84
N ASP A 63 3.96 -3.15 -7.44
CA ASP A 63 3.00 -3.46 -6.38
C ASP A 63 3.66 -3.26 -5.01
N THR A 64 4.86 -3.82 -4.82
CA THR A 64 5.58 -3.78 -3.54
C THR A 64 6.02 -2.39 -3.10
N VAL A 65 6.25 -1.45 -4.02
CA VAL A 65 6.49 -0.03 -3.68
C VAL A 65 5.28 0.60 -2.98
N THR A 66 4.08 0.09 -3.21
CA THR A 66 2.86 0.58 -2.53
C THR A 66 2.55 -0.15 -1.23
N TRP A 67 3.25 -1.24 -0.93
CA TRP A 67 2.97 -2.06 0.26
C TRP A 67 3.19 -1.35 1.59
N PRO A 68 4.22 -0.50 1.77
CA PRO A 68 4.35 0.33 2.97
C PRO A 68 3.05 1.02 3.37
N ASP A 69 2.33 1.59 2.42
CA ASP A 69 1.05 2.25 2.67
C ASP A 69 -0.15 1.32 2.74
N MET A 70 -0.25 0.43 1.76
CA MET A 70 -1.51 -0.30 1.53
C MET A 70 -1.59 -1.60 2.31
N VAL A 71 -0.44 -2.15 2.71
CA VAL A 71 -0.33 -3.47 3.35
C VAL A 71 0.28 -3.35 4.74
N PHE A 72 1.40 -2.64 4.90
CA PHE A 72 2.14 -2.61 6.16
C PHE A 72 1.56 -1.62 7.17
N LYS A 73 1.13 -0.42 6.76
CA LYS A 73 0.52 0.57 7.68
C LYS A 73 -0.68 0.01 8.46
N PRO A 74 -1.63 -0.72 7.84
CA PRO A 74 -2.75 -1.32 8.57
C PRO A 74 -2.34 -2.42 9.56
N ASP A 75 -1.26 -3.15 9.29
CA ASP A 75 -0.89 -4.37 9.99
C ASP A 75 0.25 -4.20 11.01
N ASP A 76 1.19 -3.28 10.77
CA ASP A 76 2.30 -2.95 11.66
C ASP A 76 2.12 -1.54 12.26
N PRO A 77 1.80 -1.42 13.57
CA PRO A 77 1.64 -0.12 14.23
C PRO A 77 2.93 0.72 14.27
N LYS A 78 4.09 0.14 13.95
CA LYS A 78 5.38 0.85 13.84
C LYS A 78 5.70 1.31 12.42
N GLU A 79 4.84 1.06 11.45
CA GLU A 79 5.09 1.41 10.06
C GLU A 79 5.01 2.91 9.82
N GLY A 80 4.02 3.60 10.39
CA GLY A 80 3.78 5.03 10.13
C GLY A 80 5.05 5.91 10.23
N PRO A 81 5.81 5.84 11.34
CA PRO A 81 7.04 6.64 11.47
C PRO A 81 8.17 6.32 10.51
N ARG A 82 8.10 5.26 9.69
CA ARG A 82 9.11 4.96 8.66
C ARG A 82 8.97 5.85 7.41
N HIS A 83 7.87 6.58 7.30
CA HIS A 83 7.50 7.40 6.15
C HIS A 83 7.99 8.83 6.28
N TYR A 84 8.51 9.26 7.43
CA TYR A 84 8.94 10.64 7.62
C TYR A 84 10.12 10.76 8.57
N TYR A 85 10.66 11.97 8.64
CA TYR A 85 11.66 12.36 9.62
C TYR A 85 11.47 13.82 10.01
N ASP A 86 11.04 14.06 11.25
CA ASP A 86 10.79 15.41 11.74
C ASP A 86 12.11 16.12 11.99
N LEU A 87 12.67 16.75 10.96
CA LEU A 87 14.03 17.29 11.00
C LEU A 87 14.20 18.37 12.07
N GLU A 88 13.14 19.13 12.35
CA GLU A 88 13.14 20.25 13.29
C GLU A 88 13.18 19.83 14.76
N ILE A 89 12.93 18.55 15.06
CA ILE A 89 13.04 18.04 16.44
C ILE A 89 14.52 17.79 16.77
N PRO A 90 15.04 18.37 17.87
CA PRO A 90 16.43 18.19 18.29
C PRO A 90 16.79 16.71 18.43
N PRO A 91 17.99 16.26 18.01
CA PRO A 91 18.39 14.86 18.10
C PRO A 91 18.24 14.23 19.49
N GLU A 92 18.46 15.00 20.55
CA GLU A 92 18.36 14.58 21.96
C GLU A 92 16.90 14.39 22.45
N GLU A 93 15.92 14.95 21.74
CA GLU A 93 14.48 14.84 22.03
C GLU A 93 13.77 13.87 21.07
N ARG A 94 14.53 13.25 20.15
CA ARG A 94 13.96 12.42 19.09
C ARG A 94 13.56 11.05 19.62
N GLU A 95 12.30 10.69 19.38
CA GLU A 95 11.73 9.38 19.67
C GLU A 95 11.35 8.70 18.35
N TYR A 96 10.94 7.43 18.40
CA TYR A 96 10.53 6.68 17.21
C TYR A 96 9.37 7.37 16.47
N GLU A 97 8.45 8.00 17.19
CA GLU A 97 7.31 8.74 16.63
C GLU A 97 7.69 10.03 15.89
N HIS A 98 8.90 10.55 16.10
CA HIS A 98 9.44 11.71 15.38
C HIS A 98 10.07 11.33 14.03
N GLY A 99 9.79 10.12 13.56
CA GLY A 99 10.21 9.62 12.27
C GLY A 99 11.55 8.89 12.29
N VAL A 100 11.61 7.79 11.54
CA VAL A 100 12.76 6.88 11.43
C VAL A 100 13.09 6.53 9.98
N LEU A 101 12.61 7.33 9.01
CA LEU A 101 12.83 7.10 7.58
C LEU A 101 14.29 6.79 7.20
N PRO A 102 15.32 7.56 7.65
CA PRO A 102 16.72 7.24 7.32
C PRO A 102 17.15 5.82 7.70
N TYR A 103 16.63 5.32 8.81
CA TYR A 103 16.93 3.98 9.32
C TYR A 103 16.11 2.91 8.59
N ALA A 104 14.91 3.23 8.12
CA ALA A 104 14.12 2.35 7.26
C ALA A 104 14.85 2.12 5.93
N VAL A 105 15.33 3.20 5.30
CA VAL A 105 16.14 3.14 4.07
C VAL A 105 17.35 2.24 4.27
N GLU A 106 18.17 2.50 5.30
CA GLU A 106 19.35 1.66 5.59
C GLU A 106 18.97 0.19 5.82
N ASN A 107 17.98 -0.06 6.69
CA ASN A 107 17.58 -1.42 7.05
C ASN A 107 17.11 -2.22 5.84
N TYR A 108 16.28 -1.65 4.97
CA TYR A 108 15.77 -2.38 3.81
C TYR A 108 16.80 -2.51 2.70
N THR A 109 17.72 -1.55 2.52
CA THR A 109 18.89 -1.74 1.65
C THR A 109 19.77 -2.88 2.14
N LEU A 110 20.06 -2.97 3.44
CA LEU A 110 20.86 -4.07 4.01
C LEU A 110 20.14 -5.43 3.94
N LYS A 111 18.81 -5.45 4.11
CA LYS A 111 18.01 -6.66 3.90
C LYS A 111 18.03 -7.12 2.44
N MET A 112 17.97 -6.19 1.48
CA MET A 112 18.12 -6.52 0.07
C MET A 112 19.50 -7.12 -0.20
N VAL A 113 20.59 -6.58 0.38
CA VAL A 113 21.94 -7.18 0.28
C VAL A 113 21.95 -8.63 0.77
N GLU A 114 21.30 -8.91 1.90
CA GLU A 114 21.26 -10.26 2.44
C GLU A 114 20.40 -11.20 1.59
N ALA A 115 19.24 -10.75 1.13
CA ALA A 115 18.38 -11.51 0.23
C ALA A 115 19.09 -11.85 -1.09
N LEU A 116 19.84 -10.90 -1.66
CA LEU A 116 20.69 -11.11 -2.83
C LEU A 116 21.72 -12.22 -2.60
N LYS A 117 22.42 -12.21 -1.45
CA LYS A 117 23.41 -13.23 -1.10
C LYS A 117 22.80 -14.62 -0.90
N GLN A 118 21.56 -14.67 -0.44
CA GLN A 118 20.82 -15.92 -0.20
C GLN A 118 20.12 -16.44 -1.46
N GLY A 119 20.01 -15.62 -2.52
CA GLY A 119 19.19 -15.95 -3.69
C GLY A 119 17.69 -15.94 -3.39
N ASP A 120 17.25 -15.21 -2.37
CA ASP A 120 15.84 -15.03 -2.03
C ASP A 120 15.24 -13.91 -2.89
N TRP A 121 14.92 -14.24 -4.14
CA TRP A 121 14.47 -13.27 -5.13
C TRP A 121 13.15 -12.58 -4.77
N TYR A 122 12.28 -13.25 -4.00
CA TYR A 122 11.07 -12.64 -3.47
C TYR A 122 11.44 -11.48 -2.54
N GLU A 123 12.29 -11.72 -1.54
CA GLU A 123 12.72 -10.67 -0.63
C GLU A 123 13.58 -9.60 -1.32
N VAL A 124 14.34 -9.93 -2.37
CA VAL A 124 15.04 -8.92 -3.18
C VAL A 124 14.05 -7.92 -3.76
N LEU A 125 12.98 -8.39 -4.41
CA LEU A 125 12.01 -7.52 -5.09
C LEU A 125 11.13 -6.77 -4.07
N VAL A 126 10.73 -7.39 -2.96
CA VAL A 126 10.00 -6.73 -1.87
C VAL A 126 10.83 -5.62 -1.24
N ASN A 127 12.12 -5.88 -0.95
CA ASN A 127 12.99 -4.86 -0.39
C ASN A 127 13.32 -3.78 -1.43
N ALA A 128 13.42 -4.10 -2.72
CA ALA A 128 13.56 -3.09 -3.78
C ALA A 128 12.39 -2.09 -3.77
N GLY A 129 11.15 -2.58 -3.70
CA GLY A 129 9.96 -1.72 -3.59
C GLY A 129 9.94 -0.88 -2.30
N ARG A 130 10.28 -1.47 -1.16
CA ARG A 130 10.39 -0.73 0.12
C ARG A 130 11.45 0.37 0.06
N ILE A 131 12.62 0.07 -0.48
CA ILE A 131 13.71 1.05 -0.64
C ILE A 131 13.21 2.23 -1.46
N ALA A 132 12.62 1.96 -2.63
CA ALA A 132 12.06 2.98 -3.52
C ALA A 132 11.04 3.84 -2.78
N HIS A 133 10.08 3.21 -2.11
CA HIS A 133 9.05 3.92 -1.37
C HIS A 133 9.62 4.90 -0.34
N TYR A 134 10.42 4.42 0.61
CA TYR A 134 10.91 5.29 1.70
C TYR A 134 11.89 6.35 1.22
N ILE A 135 12.71 6.09 0.20
CA ILE A 135 13.61 7.12 -0.31
C ILE A 135 12.86 8.15 -1.16
N GLU A 136 11.81 7.75 -1.87
CA GLU A 136 10.91 8.66 -2.59
C GLU A 136 10.15 9.56 -1.58
N ASP A 137 9.66 9.01 -0.47
CA ASP A 137 9.09 9.78 0.65
C ASP A 137 10.06 10.86 1.16
N ALA A 138 11.35 10.54 1.28
CA ALA A 138 12.38 11.48 1.73
C ALA A 138 12.51 12.71 0.81
N HIS A 139 12.10 12.58 -0.46
CA HIS A 139 12.09 13.68 -1.42
C HIS A 139 10.78 14.48 -1.40
N GLN A 140 9.81 14.12 -0.57
CA GLN A 140 8.62 14.94 -0.36
C GLN A 140 8.92 15.92 0.80
N PRO A 141 8.91 17.26 0.58
CA PRO A 141 9.33 18.21 1.61
C PRO A 141 8.54 18.13 2.93
N TYR A 142 7.24 17.87 2.88
CA TYR A 142 6.38 17.70 4.04
C TYR A 142 6.65 16.42 4.85
N HIS A 143 7.28 15.39 4.27
CA HIS A 143 7.76 14.22 5.02
C HIS A 143 9.03 14.50 5.83
N CYS A 144 9.59 15.71 5.71
CA CYS A 144 10.83 16.11 6.34
C CYS A 144 10.66 17.23 7.39
N THR A 145 9.42 17.55 7.80
CA THR A 145 9.08 18.65 8.73
C THR A 145 8.01 18.22 9.73
N VAL A 146 8.04 18.80 10.94
CA VAL A 146 7.00 18.58 11.96
C VAL A 146 5.65 19.08 11.46
N ASN A 147 5.64 20.13 10.64
CA ASN A 147 4.41 20.63 10.02
C ASN A 147 4.08 19.81 8.76
N TYR A 148 3.75 18.55 8.98
CA TYR A 148 3.51 17.57 7.92
C TYR A 148 2.33 17.94 7.02
N ASN A 149 1.32 18.69 7.50
CA ASN A 149 0.14 19.03 6.69
C ASN A 149 -0.21 20.53 6.76
N PRO A 150 0.64 21.41 6.20
CA PRO A 150 0.43 22.83 6.30
C PRO A 150 -0.89 23.21 5.63
N LEU A 151 -1.82 23.75 6.41
CA LEU A 151 -3.15 24.18 5.96
C LEU A 151 -3.94 23.11 5.17
N GLY A 152 -3.69 21.82 5.44
CA GLY A 152 -4.40 20.74 4.74
C GLY A 152 -3.84 20.40 3.35
N LYS A 153 -2.68 20.93 2.95
CA LYS A 153 -2.13 20.80 1.59
C LYS A 153 -1.29 19.55 1.34
N HIS A 154 -1.12 18.66 2.32
CA HIS A 154 -0.28 17.49 2.16
C HIS A 154 -0.71 16.61 0.98
N MET A 155 -1.97 16.17 0.97
CA MET A 155 -2.51 15.32 -0.09
C MET A 155 -2.43 15.99 -1.48
N LEU A 156 -2.54 17.32 -1.52
CA LEU A 156 -2.39 18.05 -2.77
C LEU A 156 -0.95 17.94 -3.27
N ALA A 157 0.03 18.20 -2.40
CA ALA A 157 1.45 18.10 -2.74
C ALA A 157 1.83 16.69 -3.23
N ASP A 158 1.35 15.64 -2.56
CA ASP A 158 1.64 14.26 -2.97
C ASP A 158 1.05 13.89 -4.33
N SER A 159 -0.10 14.47 -4.69
CA SER A 159 -0.75 14.17 -5.96
C SER A 159 -0.02 14.77 -7.17
N LEU A 160 0.91 15.71 -6.96
CA LEU A 160 1.51 16.50 -8.03
C LEU A 160 2.30 15.66 -9.06
N PRO A 161 3.16 14.69 -8.68
CA PRO A 161 3.89 13.90 -9.67
C PRO A 161 2.98 13.06 -10.54
N GLU A 162 2.00 12.38 -9.97
CA GLU A 162 1.05 11.58 -10.74
C GLU A 162 0.24 12.46 -11.71
N LYS A 163 -0.36 13.54 -11.17
CA LYS A 163 -1.26 14.40 -11.94
C LYS A 163 -0.56 15.12 -13.09
N HIS A 164 0.70 15.49 -12.88
CA HIS A 164 1.47 16.33 -13.81
C HIS A 164 2.67 15.61 -14.44
N TRP A 165 2.77 14.28 -14.34
CA TRP A 165 3.93 13.49 -14.78
C TRP A 165 4.45 13.88 -16.17
N LYS A 166 3.54 14.03 -17.14
CA LYS A 166 3.87 14.36 -18.54
C LYS A 166 4.37 15.79 -18.75
N GLU A 167 4.23 16.65 -17.75
CA GLU A 167 4.70 18.04 -17.77
C GLU A 167 6.04 18.19 -17.05
N LEU A 168 6.46 17.19 -16.25
CA LEU A 168 7.73 17.23 -15.53
C LEU A 168 8.92 17.09 -16.47
N THR A 169 10.01 17.77 -16.13
CA THR A 169 11.31 17.59 -16.78
C THR A 169 12.13 16.61 -15.94
N ILE A 170 12.19 15.35 -16.36
CA ILE A 170 12.89 14.28 -15.64
C ILE A 170 14.31 14.14 -16.20
N GLU A 171 15.29 14.54 -15.40
CA GLU A 171 16.72 14.49 -15.77
C GLU A 171 17.48 13.63 -14.77
N VAL A 172 17.79 12.39 -15.15
CA VAL A 172 18.47 11.44 -14.28
C VAL A 172 19.80 11.01 -14.89
N SER A 173 20.89 11.28 -14.19
CA SER A 173 22.23 10.83 -14.59
C SER A 173 22.37 9.32 -14.38
N PRO A 174 22.91 8.55 -15.34
CA PRO A 174 23.22 7.12 -15.15
C PRO A 174 24.50 6.87 -14.33
N ASP A 175 25.24 7.90 -13.89
CA ASP A 175 26.47 7.74 -13.09
C ASP A 175 26.14 7.37 -11.63
N LEU A 176 25.90 6.08 -11.35
CA LEU A 176 25.54 5.58 -10.02
C LEU A 176 26.76 5.34 -9.13
N GLN A 177 26.65 5.73 -7.87
CA GLN A 177 27.71 5.58 -6.87
C GLN A 177 27.31 4.56 -5.79
N VAL A 178 28.28 3.81 -5.28
CA VAL A 178 28.07 2.95 -4.10
C VAL A 178 27.98 3.82 -2.85
N ILE A 179 26.89 3.70 -2.12
CA ILE A 179 26.63 4.48 -0.91
C ILE A 179 27.18 3.74 0.30
N GLU A 180 28.24 4.28 0.92
CA GLU A 180 28.86 3.65 2.10
C GLU A 180 28.12 3.94 3.41
N ASN A 181 27.60 5.15 3.59
CA ASN A 181 26.81 5.53 4.77
C ASN A 181 25.36 5.78 4.35
N LEU A 182 24.54 4.73 4.45
CA LEU A 182 23.15 4.72 3.99
C LEU A 182 22.27 5.69 4.78
N THR A 183 22.34 5.67 6.11
CA THR A 183 21.63 6.65 6.96
C THR A 183 22.08 8.07 6.66
N GLY A 184 23.39 8.30 6.54
CA GLY A 184 23.93 9.62 6.22
C GLY A 184 23.50 10.13 4.83
N TYR A 185 23.34 9.22 3.87
CA TYR A 185 22.82 9.53 2.54
C TYR A 185 21.34 9.96 2.60
N ALA A 186 20.48 9.16 3.23
CA ALA A 186 19.08 9.51 3.43
C ALA A 186 18.91 10.82 4.23
N MET A 187 19.73 11.04 5.26
CA MET A 187 19.73 12.28 6.04
C MET A 187 20.08 13.52 5.21
N LYS A 188 21.01 13.43 4.26
CA LYS A 188 21.33 14.55 3.35
C LYS A 188 20.13 14.91 2.48
N ILE A 189 19.45 13.90 1.94
CA ILE A 189 18.23 14.06 1.15
C ILE A 189 17.14 14.73 2.00
N ILE A 190 16.93 14.28 3.23
CA ILE A 190 15.94 14.86 4.15
C ILE A 190 16.25 16.33 4.45
N ILE A 191 17.52 16.67 4.69
CA ILE A 191 17.94 18.06 4.93
C ILE A 191 17.66 18.95 3.70
N ASP A 192 18.00 18.46 2.51
CA ASP A 192 17.74 19.15 1.25
C ASP A 192 16.24 19.31 0.99
N SER A 193 15.46 18.25 1.18
CA SER A 193 14.00 18.23 1.03
C SER A 193 13.30 19.16 2.03
N ASN A 194 13.70 19.15 3.31
CA ASN A 194 13.19 20.09 4.32
C ASN A 194 13.47 21.55 3.91
N SER A 195 14.64 21.85 3.34
CA SER A 195 14.97 23.21 2.91
C SER A 195 14.02 23.77 1.84
N LYS A 196 13.31 22.89 1.13
CA LYS A 196 12.33 23.21 0.08
C LYS A 196 10.92 23.43 0.61
N VAL A 197 10.63 23.17 1.89
CA VAL A 197 9.29 23.35 2.50
C VAL A 197 8.77 24.78 2.31
N ALA A 198 9.63 25.79 2.50
CA ALA A 198 9.24 27.19 2.32
C ALA A 198 8.89 27.51 0.86
N ARG A 199 9.65 26.99 -0.12
CA ARG A 199 9.38 27.15 -1.55
C ARG A 199 8.07 26.44 -1.92
N LEU A 200 7.90 25.19 -1.49
CA LEU A 200 6.67 24.41 -1.71
C LEU A 200 5.44 25.18 -1.20
N ASN A 201 5.45 25.61 0.07
CA ASN A 201 4.39 26.42 0.66
C ASN A 201 4.12 27.69 -0.17
N ALA A 202 5.17 28.43 -0.54
CA ALA A 202 5.03 29.66 -1.31
C ALA A 202 4.44 29.42 -2.70
N THR A 203 4.67 28.27 -3.30
CA THR A 203 4.17 27.91 -4.64
C THR A 203 2.82 27.21 -4.64
N LEU A 204 2.42 26.58 -3.52
CA LEU A 204 1.23 25.73 -3.42
C LEU A 204 0.07 26.43 -2.69
N ILE A 205 0.35 27.22 -1.66
CA ILE A 205 -0.66 27.84 -0.80
C ILE A 205 -0.99 29.24 -1.33
N GLY A 206 -2.28 29.50 -1.55
CA GLY A 206 -2.85 30.82 -1.87
C GLY A 206 -2.94 31.72 -0.64
N ASP A 207 -4.13 32.26 -0.36
CA ASP A 207 -4.43 33.00 0.87
C ASP A 207 -4.36 32.07 2.10
N PRO A 208 -3.43 32.28 3.04
CA PRO A 208 -3.34 31.46 4.26
C PRO A 208 -4.59 31.55 5.15
N ALA A 209 -5.44 32.56 4.98
CA ALA A 209 -6.71 32.70 5.67
C ALA A 209 -7.85 31.89 5.01
N ASP A 210 -7.66 31.42 3.78
CA ASP A 210 -8.61 30.58 3.04
C ASP A 210 -7.99 29.20 2.74
N PRO A 211 -8.33 28.15 3.51
CA PRO A 211 -7.78 26.81 3.30
C PRO A 211 -8.22 26.18 1.96
N THR A 212 -9.15 26.79 1.24
CA THR A 212 -9.57 26.34 -0.11
C THR A 212 -8.85 27.07 -1.24
N ASP A 213 -8.06 28.10 -0.94
CA ASP A 213 -7.30 28.84 -1.94
C ASP A 213 -5.95 28.16 -2.20
N ASP A 214 -5.91 27.36 -3.26
CA ASP A 214 -4.70 26.74 -3.80
C ASP A 214 -4.14 27.59 -4.94
N LYS A 215 -2.82 27.69 -5.02
CA LYS A 215 -2.17 28.28 -6.18
C LYS A 215 -2.26 27.33 -7.38
N GLU A 216 -2.39 27.93 -8.56
CA GLU A 216 -2.33 27.22 -9.83
C GLU A 216 -0.97 26.54 -10.05
N TRP A 217 -0.95 25.50 -10.89
CA TRP A 217 0.26 24.79 -11.31
C TRP A 217 1.20 25.72 -12.08
N SER A 218 2.18 26.27 -11.36
CA SER A 218 3.12 27.27 -11.88
C SER A 218 4.44 26.63 -12.35
N ASP A 219 5.21 27.38 -13.14
CA ASP A 219 6.55 26.95 -13.58
C ASP A 219 7.48 26.65 -12.39
N ASP A 220 7.46 27.49 -11.34
CA ASP A 220 8.31 27.30 -10.16
C ASP A 220 7.92 26.04 -9.36
N LEU A 221 6.61 25.76 -9.24
CA LEU A 221 6.14 24.52 -8.63
C LEU A 221 6.54 23.30 -9.48
N ARG A 222 6.35 23.38 -10.80
CA ARG A 222 6.75 22.32 -11.72
C ARG A 222 8.25 22.03 -11.66
N ASP A 223 9.08 23.06 -11.59
CA ASP A 223 10.52 22.92 -11.48
C ASP A 223 10.91 22.27 -10.14
N LEU A 224 10.28 22.67 -9.02
CA LEU A 224 10.48 22.04 -7.72
C LEU A 224 10.10 20.55 -7.74
N ILE A 225 8.94 20.19 -8.29
CA ILE A 225 8.52 18.79 -8.37
C ILE A 225 9.43 17.99 -9.31
N SER A 226 9.83 18.58 -10.44
CA SER A 226 10.77 17.95 -11.39
C SER A 226 12.12 17.65 -10.74
N GLU A 227 12.66 18.58 -9.94
CA GLU A 227 13.90 18.42 -9.19
C GLU A 227 13.81 17.28 -8.17
N GLN A 228 12.75 17.26 -7.35
CA GLN A 228 12.57 16.24 -6.32
C GLN A 228 12.32 14.86 -6.92
N VAL A 229 11.50 14.76 -7.97
CA VAL A 229 11.24 13.50 -8.69
C VAL A 229 12.51 12.96 -9.34
N SER A 230 13.28 13.79 -10.05
CA SER A 230 14.53 13.36 -10.69
C SER A 230 15.56 12.86 -9.65
N SER A 231 15.65 13.57 -8.52
CA SER A 231 16.55 13.18 -7.42
C SER A 231 16.09 11.90 -6.72
N ALA A 232 14.77 11.71 -6.55
CA ALA A 232 14.19 10.48 -5.99
C ALA A 232 14.49 9.26 -6.85
N ILE A 233 14.27 9.36 -8.17
CA ILE A 233 14.57 8.30 -9.14
C ILE A 233 16.06 7.92 -9.04
N LYS A 234 16.94 8.93 -9.02
CA LYS A 234 18.38 8.71 -8.88
C LYS A 234 18.71 7.99 -7.58
N ALA A 235 18.14 8.41 -6.47
CA ALA A 235 18.42 7.85 -5.16
C ALA A 235 17.94 6.40 -5.04
N THR A 236 16.76 6.08 -5.57
CA THR A 236 16.26 4.71 -5.69
C THR A 236 17.25 3.83 -6.44
N ALA A 237 17.71 4.28 -7.63
CA ALA A 237 18.68 3.55 -8.42
C ALA A 237 20.04 3.38 -7.72
N GLU A 238 20.54 4.41 -7.00
CA GLU A 238 21.80 4.33 -6.25
C GLU A 238 21.72 3.34 -5.09
N LEU A 239 20.59 3.25 -4.39
CA LEU A 239 20.40 2.32 -3.28
C LEU A 239 20.27 0.87 -3.78
N TRP A 240 19.56 0.62 -4.88
CA TRP A 240 19.53 -0.69 -5.52
C TRP A 240 20.91 -1.09 -6.05
N TYR A 241 21.60 -0.18 -6.74
CA TYR A 241 22.97 -0.37 -7.21
C TYR A 241 23.92 -0.70 -6.04
N THR A 242 23.82 0.05 -4.94
CA THR A 242 24.58 -0.22 -3.72
C THR A 242 24.34 -1.62 -3.18
N ALA A 243 23.07 -2.06 -3.13
CA ALA A 243 22.74 -3.40 -2.65
C ALA A 243 23.36 -4.49 -3.54
N ILE A 244 23.21 -4.35 -4.86
CA ILE A 244 23.77 -5.26 -5.87
C ILE A 244 25.30 -5.34 -5.76
N MET A 245 25.99 -4.18 -5.75
CA MET A 245 27.44 -4.12 -5.69
C MET A 245 27.99 -4.67 -4.37
N LYS A 246 27.31 -4.44 -3.24
CA LYS A 246 27.70 -4.99 -1.93
C LYS A 246 27.42 -6.49 -1.81
N ALA A 247 26.42 -7.03 -2.53
CA ALA A 247 26.15 -8.45 -2.58
C ALA A 247 27.19 -9.19 -3.44
N GLY A 248 27.60 -8.59 -4.57
CA GLY A 248 28.60 -9.15 -5.47
C GLY A 248 28.13 -10.44 -6.16
N VAL A 249 26.84 -10.49 -6.52
CA VAL A 249 26.19 -11.63 -7.18
C VAL A 249 25.59 -11.20 -8.52
N ASP A 250 25.37 -12.18 -9.39
CA ASP A 250 24.67 -12.01 -10.67
C ASP A 250 23.17 -12.27 -10.50
N PRO A 251 22.29 -11.69 -11.35
CA PRO A 251 20.86 -12.00 -11.31
C PRO A 251 20.58 -13.45 -11.75
N PRO A 252 19.43 -14.03 -11.38
CA PRO A 252 19.08 -15.38 -11.82
C PRO A 252 18.76 -15.41 -13.32
N SER A 253 18.89 -16.58 -13.94
CA SER A 253 18.36 -16.80 -15.29
C SER A 253 16.83 -16.69 -15.29
N LEU A 254 16.30 -15.99 -16.30
CA LEU A 254 14.86 -15.92 -16.58
C LEU A 254 14.37 -17.08 -17.47
N GLU A 255 15.23 -18.04 -17.81
CA GLU A 255 14.82 -19.21 -18.59
C GLU A 255 13.81 -20.06 -17.79
N GLY A 256 12.65 -20.33 -18.40
CA GLY A 256 11.62 -21.19 -17.81
C GLY A 256 10.79 -20.56 -16.69
N VAL A 257 10.98 -19.27 -16.38
CA VAL A 257 10.22 -18.61 -15.30
C VAL A 257 8.74 -18.41 -15.64
N ASN A 258 8.40 -18.39 -16.92
CA ASN A 258 7.05 -18.19 -17.45
C ASN A 258 6.15 -19.45 -17.29
N VAL A 259 5.97 -19.91 -16.06
CA VAL A 259 5.05 -20.99 -15.66
C VAL A 259 4.25 -20.49 -14.46
N ILE A 260 2.99 -20.91 -14.32
CA ILE A 260 2.18 -20.55 -13.15
C ILE A 260 2.03 -21.76 -12.25
N LYS A 261 2.54 -21.66 -11.02
CA LYS A 261 2.24 -22.57 -9.91
C LYS A 261 0.99 -22.05 -9.20
N VAL A 262 0.08 -22.95 -8.84
CA VAL A 262 -1.21 -22.62 -8.23
C VAL A 262 -1.31 -23.30 -6.87
N ASP A 263 -1.20 -22.53 -5.81
CA ASP A 263 -1.43 -22.99 -4.45
C ASP A 263 -2.85 -22.68 -4.01
N VAL A 264 -3.51 -23.68 -3.42
CA VAL A 264 -4.93 -23.63 -3.09
C VAL A 264 -5.14 -23.95 -1.62
N VAL A 265 -5.70 -23.00 -0.88
CA VAL A 265 -6.10 -23.17 0.51
C VAL A 265 -7.63 -23.18 0.57
N ALA A 266 -8.19 -24.38 0.75
CA ALA A 266 -9.63 -24.60 0.83
C ALA A 266 -10.01 -25.42 2.09
N PRO A 267 -11.18 -25.17 2.70
CA PRO A 267 -11.70 -26.03 3.76
C PRO A 267 -12.08 -27.41 3.21
N LYS A 268 -11.97 -28.46 4.03
CA LYS A 268 -12.35 -29.83 3.63
C LYS A 268 -13.85 -30.02 3.46
N GLU A 269 -14.67 -29.20 4.13
CA GLU A 269 -16.13 -29.26 4.07
C GLU A 269 -16.73 -27.85 4.01
N ALA A 270 -17.83 -27.70 3.26
CA ALA A 270 -18.61 -26.47 3.19
C ALA A 270 -20.11 -26.76 3.03
N THR A 271 -20.99 -25.93 3.60
CA THR A 271 -22.46 -26.11 3.49
C THR A 271 -23.13 -24.91 2.84
N THR A 272 -23.01 -23.73 3.43
CA THR A 272 -23.70 -22.51 2.98
C THR A 272 -22.78 -21.53 2.26
N ARG A 273 -21.47 -21.69 2.43
CA ARG A 273 -20.44 -20.86 1.83
C ARG A 273 -19.12 -21.62 1.78
N LEU A 274 -18.46 -21.59 0.64
CA LEU A 274 -17.11 -22.07 0.43
C LEU A 274 -16.23 -20.86 0.11
N THR A 275 -15.18 -20.65 0.91
CA THR A 275 -14.17 -19.62 0.65
C THR A 275 -12.85 -20.33 0.39
N VAL A 276 -12.21 -20.00 -0.73
CA VAL A 276 -10.92 -20.59 -1.14
C VAL A 276 -9.97 -19.45 -1.43
N ASP A 277 -8.80 -19.49 -0.79
CA ASP A 277 -7.70 -18.57 -1.06
C ASP A 277 -6.72 -19.24 -2.03
N ILE A 278 -6.25 -18.48 -3.01
CA ILE A 278 -5.33 -18.95 -4.05
C ILE A 278 -4.11 -18.04 -4.06
N ALA A 279 -2.93 -18.63 -4.13
CA ALA A 279 -1.68 -17.94 -4.40
C ALA A 279 -1.10 -18.46 -5.72
N LEU A 280 -0.63 -17.53 -6.54
CA LEU A 280 0.01 -17.80 -7.82
C LEU A 280 1.44 -17.32 -7.79
N GLU A 281 2.36 -18.22 -8.14
CA GLU A 281 3.79 -17.93 -8.22
C GLU A 281 4.36 -18.41 -9.54
N ASP A 282 5.45 -17.80 -9.97
CA ASP A 282 6.13 -18.17 -11.19
C ASP A 282 7.22 -19.25 -10.99
N GLY A 283 8.06 -19.48 -12.01
CA GLY A 283 9.16 -20.43 -11.92
C GLY A 283 10.16 -20.12 -10.79
N LEU A 284 10.39 -18.84 -10.47
CA LEU A 284 11.28 -18.37 -9.41
C LEU A 284 10.58 -18.19 -8.05
N GLY A 285 9.28 -18.47 -7.96
CA GLY A 285 8.52 -18.27 -6.72
C GLY A 285 8.05 -16.83 -6.52
N ILE A 286 8.08 -16.01 -7.57
CA ILE A 286 7.61 -14.62 -7.50
C ILE A 286 6.10 -14.59 -7.76
N PRO A 287 5.31 -13.87 -6.94
CA PRO A 287 3.88 -13.74 -7.17
C PRO A 287 3.57 -13.20 -8.57
N VAL A 288 2.57 -13.78 -9.23
CA VAL A 288 2.21 -13.43 -10.60
C VAL A 288 0.70 -13.33 -10.79
N ASP A 289 0.24 -12.21 -11.34
CA ASP A 289 -1.17 -12.06 -11.69
C ASP A 289 -1.54 -12.85 -12.95
N ALA A 290 -2.68 -13.51 -12.91
CA ALA A 290 -3.28 -14.21 -14.04
C ALA A 290 -4.81 -14.06 -14.05
N LYS A 291 -5.45 -14.47 -15.15
CA LYS A 291 -6.89 -14.74 -15.15
C LYS A 291 -7.13 -16.06 -14.42
N VAL A 292 -7.82 -16.03 -13.29
CA VAL A 292 -8.10 -17.22 -12.47
C VAL A 292 -9.56 -17.62 -12.60
N THR A 293 -9.79 -18.83 -13.09
CA THR A 293 -11.12 -19.44 -13.23
C THR A 293 -11.23 -20.68 -12.36
N TRP A 294 -12.46 -21.02 -12.00
CA TRP A 294 -12.76 -22.21 -11.20
C TRP A 294 -13.95 -22.97 -11.76
N ILE A 295 -13.97 -24.28 -11.53
CA ILE A 295 -15.05 -25.20 -11.87
C ILE A 295 -15.34 -26.06 -10.63
N LEU A 296 -16.60 -26.11 -10.21
CA LEU A 296 -17.10 -27.01 -9.18
C LEU A 296 -18.27 -27.81 -9.77
N GLY A 297 -18.04 -29.08 -10.08
CA GLY A 297 -19.02 -29.90 -10.81
C GLY A 297 -19.28 -29.34 -12.20
N THR A 298 -20.49 -28.86 -12.46
CA THR A 298 -20.88 -28.18 -13.72
C THR A 298 -20.91 -26.66 -13.61
N ASP A 299 -20.74 -26.11 -12.41
CA ASP A 299 -20.73 -24.66 -12.18
C ASP A 299 -19.31 -24.11 -12.32
N SER A 300 -19.19 -22.88 -12.79
CA SER A 300 -17.90 -22.22 -12.98
C SER A 300 -17.98 -20.73 -12.67
N GLY A 301 -16.82 -20.12 -12.43
CA GLY A 301 -16.71 -18.68 -12.28
C GLY A 301 -15.27 -18.20 -12.30
N GLU A 302 -15.08 -16.94 -11.91
CA GLU A 302 -13.77 -16.31 -11.82
C GLU A 302 -13.44 -15.98 -10.36
N ALA A 303 -12.16 -16.09 -9.99
CA ALA A 303 -11.69 -15.68 -8.69
C ALA A 303 -11.48 -14.16 -8.65
N LYS A 304 -11.63 -13.55 -7.48
CA LYS A 304 -11.37 -12.12 -7.28
C LYS A 304 -9.95 -11.91 -6.77
N LYS A 305 -9.15 -11.10 -7.45
CA LYS A 305 -7.82 -10.68 -6.96
C LYS A 305 -7.98 -9.92 -5.64
N LYS A 306 -7.08 -10.16 -4.68
CA LYS A 306 -6.96 -9.35 -3.47
C LYS A 306 -6.31 -8.00 -3.81
N PRO A 307 -6.85 -6.86 -3.36
CA PRO A 307 -6.23 -5.57 -3.60
C PRO A 307 -4.78 -5.53 -3.10
N TYR A 308 -3.89 -4.90 -3.87
CA TYR A 308 -2.47 -4.66 -3.52
C TYR A 308 -1.63 -5.91 -3.22
N LEU A 309 -2.13 -7.10 -3.54
CA LEU A 309 -1.44 -8.36 -3.32
C LEU A 309 -1.39 -9.13 -4.64
N THR A 310 -0.35 -8.87 -5.43
CA THR A 310 -0.05 -9.61 -6.66
C THR A 310 -0.09 -11.12 -6.43
N GLY A 311 -0.66 -11.86 -7.38
CA GLY A 311 -0.77 -13.32 -7.33
C GLY A 311 -1.75 -13.87 -6.31
N ASN A 312 -2.42 -13.04 -5.50
CA ASN A 312 -3.32 -13.51 -4.45
C ASN A 312 -4.80 -13.32 -4.84
N TYR A 313 -5.58 -14.40 -4.76
CA TYR A 313 -6.98 -14.42 -5.18
C TYR A 313 -7.89 -15.07 -4.13
N ARG A 314 -9.18 -14.80 -4.23
CA ARG A 314 -10.22 -15.40 -3.42
C ARG A 314 -11.42 -15.82 -4.26
N ILE A 315 -11.84 -17.07 -4.08
CA ILE A 315 -13.11 -17.59 -4.59
C ILE A 315 -14.11 -17.61 -3.44
N ILE A 316 -15.34 -17.17 -3.71
CA ILE A 316 -16.48 -17.31 -2.80
C ILE A 316 -17.60 -17.99 -3.58
N ILE A 317 -17.91 -19.23 -3.22
CA ILE A 317 -19.05 -19.98 -3.77
C ILE A 317 -20.16 -20.00 -2.73
N THR A 318 -21.35 -19.54 -3.11
CA THR A 318 -22.51 -19.37 -2.23
C THR A 318 -23.36 -20.64 -2.13
N GLY A 319 -24.23 -20.69 -1.13
CA GLY A 319 -25.15 -21.79 -0.90
C GLY A 319 -26.05 -22.12 -2.09
N GLU A 320 -26.33 -21.17 -2.98
CA GLU A 320 -27.07 -21.42 -4.23
C GLU A 320 -26.37 -22.47 -5.10
N VAL A 321 -25.07 -22.31 -5.34
CA VAL A 321 -24.26 -23.27 -6.09
C VAL A 321 -24.03 -24.54 -5.26
N LEU A 322 -23.64 -24.41 -3.99
CA LEU A 322 -23.31 -25.57 -3.15
C LEU A 322 -24.51 -26.51 -2.96
N SER A 323 -25.73 -25.99 -2.86
CA SER A 323 -26.93 -26.80 -2.65
C SER A 323 -27.18 -27.84 -3.74
N LYS A 324 -26.70 -27.61 -4.97
CA LYS A 324 -26.77 -28.55 -6.11
C LYS A 324 -26.00 -29.84 -5.86
N TYR A 325 -25.03 -29.79 -4.95
CA TYR A 325 -24.09 -30.86 -4.64
C TYR A 325 -24.23 -31.37 -3.20
N ALA A 326 -25.31 -31.04 -2.49
CA ALA A 326 -25.50 -31.39 -1.09
C ALA A 326 -25.31 -32.89 -0.82
N GLY A 327 -24.46 -33.22 0.15
CA GLY A 327 -24.12 -34.59 0.54
C GLY A 327 -23.10 -35.28 -0.37
N GLN A 328 -22.57 -34.61 -1.39
CA GLN A 328 -21.58 -35.14 -2.32
C GLN A 328 -20.17 -34.65 -1.98
N GLU A 329 -19.16 -35.38 -2.45
CA GLU A 329 -17.79 -34.86 -2.57
C GLU A 329 -17.59 -34.38 -4.00
N VAL A 330 -17.17 -33.12 -4.15
CA VAL A 330 -17.02 -32.49 -5.47
C VAL A 330 -15.62 -31.94 -5.60
N THR A 331 -15.03 -32.18 -6.77
CA THR A 331 -13.74 -31.58 -7.13
C THR A 331 -13.94 -30.12 -7.53
N LEU A 332 -13.21 -29.23 -6.84
CA LEU A 332 -12.98 -27.87 -7.26
C LEU A 332 -11.69 -27.85 -8.09
N SER A 333 -11.81 -27.52 -9.37
CA SER A 333 -10.68 -27.32 -10.27
C SER A 333 -10.44 -25.82 -10.47
N ILE A 334 -9.17 -25.42 -10.48
CA ILE A 334 -8.71 -24.04 -10.65
C ILE A 334 -7.76 -24.00 -11.83
N LYS A 335 -7.92 -22.98 -12.67
CA LYS A 335 -7.08 -22.73 -13.83
C LYS A 335 -6.65 -21.27 -13.85
N ALA A 336 -5.35 -21.03 -13.98
CA ALA A 336 -4.74 -19.71 -14.02
C ALA A 336 -4.03 -19.51 -15.37
N GLU A 337 -4.41 -18.45 -16.10
CA GLU A 337 -3.92 -18.17 -17.45
C GLU A 337 -3.38 -16.74 -17.57
N ARG A 338 -2.16 -16.60 -18.09
CA ARG A 338 -1.52 -15.32 -18.39
C ARG A 338 -0.83 -15.43 -19.77
N PRO A 339 -1.00 -14.45 -20.67
CA PRO A 339 -0.30 -14.46 -21.95
C PRO A 339 1.22 -14.58 -21.77
N GLY A 340 1.84 -15.48 -22.54
CA GLY A 340 3.28 -15.75 -22.46
C GLY A 340 3.70 -16.74 -21.36
N TYR A 341 2.77 -17.20 -20.51
CA TYR A 341 3.04 -18.16 -19.43
C TYR A 341 2.41 -19.52 -19.73
N THR A 342 3.06 -20.58 -19.26
CA THR A 342 2.44 -21.90 -19.18
C THR A 342 1.32 -21.87 -18.14
N THR A 343 0.12 -22.31 -18.55
CA THR A 343 -1.08 -22.37 -17.71
C THR A 343 -0.83 -23.15 -16.42
N GLY A 344 -1.27 -22.58 -15.30
CA GLY A 344 -1.28 -23.23 -14.00
C GLY A 344 -2.63 -23.89 -13.73
N GLU A 345 -2.60 -25.11 -13.20
CA GLU A 345 -3.81 -25.85 -12.82
C GLU A 345 -3.64 -26.47 -11.43
N ALA A 346 -4.70 -26.44 -10.64
CA ALA A 346 -4.77 -27.13 -9.36
C ALA A 346 -6.18 -27.67 -9.14
N SER A 347 -6.31 -28.69 -8.29
CA SER A 347 -7.62 -29.20 -7.90
C SER A 347 -7.62 -29.68 -6.46
N THR A 348 -8.78 -29.60 -5.82
CA THR A 348 -8.99 -30.10 -4.46
C THR A 348 -10.41 -30.63 -4.31
N THR A 349 -10.62 -31.59 -3.44
CA THR A 349 -11.94 -32.18 -3.18
C THR A 349 -12.57 -31.54 -1.95
N ILE A 350 -13.82 -31.07 -2.11
CA ILE A 350 -14.60 -30.46 -1.04
C ILE A 350 -15.82 -31.33 -0.77
N ARG A 351 -16.02 -31.71 0.49
CA ARG A 351 -17.26 -32.33 0.94
C ARG A 351 -18.33 -31.25 1.07
N ILE A 352 -19.45 -31.41 0.39
CA ILE A 352 -20.57 -30.49 0.52
C ILE A 352 -21.55 -31.05 1.55
N GLY A 353 -21.74 -30.31 2.64
CA GLY A 353 -22.67 -30.68 3.70
C GLY A 353 -24.09 -30.93 3.18
N GLY A 354 -24.88 -31.71 3.92
CA GLY A 354 -26.29 -31.92 3.60
C GLY A 354 -27.08 -30.61 3.58
N ALA A 355 -28.26 -30.62 2.92
CA ALA A 355 -29.11 -29.43 2.78
C ALA A 355 -29.23 -28.70 4.13
N PRO A 356 -29.02 -27.37 4.18
CA PRO A 356 -29.13 -26.64 5.42
C PRO A 356 -30.52 -26.92 6.01
N THR A 357 -30.56 -27.35 7.27
CA THR A 357 -31.80 -27.33 8.06
C THR A 357 -32.40 -25.94 7.84
N PRO A 358 -33.69 -25.81 7.41
CA PRO A 358 -34.26 -24.53 7.06
C PRO A 358 -33.98 -23.56 8.20
N THR A 359 -33.28 -22.46 7.87
CA THR A 359 -33.01 -21.39 8.81
C THR A 359 -34.34 -21.04 9.47
N PRO A 360 -34.48 -21.11 10.81
CA PRO A 360 -35.68 -20.61 11.46
C PRO A 360 -35.89 -19.20 10.92
N PRO A 361 -37.13 -18.81 10.57
CA PRO A 361 -37.39 -17.43 10.16
C PRO A 361 -36.72 -16.51 11.19
N ALA A 362 -35.99 -15.50 10.70
CA ALA A 362 -35.27 -14.56 11.55
C ALA A 362 -36.20 -14.22 12.72
N ARG A 363 -35.80 -14.55 13.95
CA ARG A 363 -36.60 -14.23 15.13
C ARG A 363 -36.79 -12.73 15.08
N GLU A 364 -38.01 -12.30 14.75
CA GLU A 364 -38.38 -10.90 14.87
C GLU A 364 -37.98 -10.49 16.27
N ILE A 365 -37.04 -9.55 16.37
CA ILE A 365 -36.70 -8.96 17.66
C ILE A 365 -38.02 -8.38 18.16
N PRO A 366 -38.58 -8.88 19.28
CA PRO A 366 -39.87 -8.40 19.72
C PRO A 366 -39.76 -6.88 19.88
N TRP A 367 -40.63 -6.11 19.23
CA TRP A 367 -40.62 -4.64 19.32
C TRP A 367 -40.55 -4.13 20.77
N LYS A 368 -41.04 -4.93 21.72
CA LYS A 368 -40.91 -4.71 23.16
C LYS A 368 -39.45 -4.64 23.66
N LEU A 369 -38.55 -5.46 23.13
CA LEU A 369 -37.12 -5.43 23.45
C LEU A 369 -36.44 -4.16 22.91
N ILE A 370 -36.82 -3.73 21.71
CA ILE A 370 -36.36 -2.46 21.12
C ILE A 370 -36.82 -1.28 21.98
N LEU A 371 -38.07 -1.29 22.45
CA LEU A 371 -38.58 -0.26 23.37
C LEU A 371 -37.89 -0.25 24.73
N ILE A 372 -37.57 -1.42 25.29
CA ILE A 372 -36.85 -1.51 26.57
C ILE A 372 -35.45 -0.92 26.42
N VAL A 373 -34.72 -1.27 25.36
CA VAL A 373 -33.39 -0.71 25.10
C VAL A 373 -33.47 0.81 24.88
N ALA A 374 -34.46 1.29 24.13
CA ALA A 374 -34.67 2.73 23.93
C ALA A 374 -34.97 3.46 25.25
N LEU A 375 -35.79 2.89 26.13
CA LEU A 375 -36.08 3.44 27.47
C LEU A 375 -34.85 3.47 28.36
N ILE A 376 -34.01 2.42 28.34
CA ILE A 376 -32.76 2.37 29.10
C ILE A 376 -31.79 3.45 28.61
N VAL A 377 -31.66 3.63 27.29
CA VAL A 377 -30.81 4.68 26.71
C VAL A 377 -31.31 6.07 27.09
N VAL A 378 -32.62 6.32 27.02
CA VAL A 378 -33.21 7.61 27.44
C VAL A 378 -32.98 7.86 28.93
N ALA A 379 -33.17 6.86 29.79
CA ALA A 379 -32.93 6.97 31.22
C ALA A 379 -31.45 7.25 31.53
N ALA A 380 -30.52 6.60 30.84
CA ALA A 380 -29.09 6.85 30.97
C ALA A 380 -28.71 8.27 30.53
N ILE A 381 -29.30 8.78 29.44
CA ILE A 381 -29.10 10.17 28.99
C ILE A 381 -29.66 11.15 30.03
N ILE A 382 -30.85 10.91 30.57
CA ILE A 382 -31.44 11.76 31.62
C ILE A 382 -30.55 11.77 32.86
N LEU A 383 -30.04 10.61 33.28
CA LEU A 383 -29.14 10.49 34.42
C LEU A 383 -27.82 11.25 34.19
N LEU A 384 -27.22 11.11 33.01
CA LEU A 384 -26.00 11.85 32.63
C LEU A 384 -26.23 13.36 32.62
N LEU A 385 -27.37 13.82 32.08
CA LEU A 385 -27.75 15.24 32.08
C LEU A 385 -28.02 15.76 33.50
N TRP A 386 -28.59 14.95 34.37
CA TRP A 386 -28.85 15.31 35.77
C TRP A 386 -27.56 15.40 36.59
N LEU A 387 -26.63 14.45 36.41
CA LEU A 387 -25.32 14.46 37.05
C LEU A 387 -24.49 15.68 36.60
N ARG A 388 -24.52 16.03 35.31
CA ARG A 388 -23.82 17.20 34.75
C ARG A 388 -24.37 18.55 35.23
N LYS A 389 -25.59 18.59 35.76
CA LYS A 389 -26.19 19.81 36.33
C LYS A 389 -25.84 20.02 37.81
N ARG A 390 -25.21 19.02 38.45
CA ARG A 390 -24.81 19.03 39.86
C ARG A 390 -23.29 19.12 40.09
N SER A 391 -22.49 18.84 39.07
CA SER A 391 -21.07 19.24 38.93
C SER A 391 -20.98 20.64 38.34
#